data_AF-A0A161W4I9-F1
#
_entry.id   AF-A0A161W4I9-F1
#
_cell.length_a   1.000
_cell.length_b   1.000
_cell.length_c   1.000
_cell.angle_alpha   90.00
_cell.angle_beta   90.00
_cell.angle_gamma   90.00
#
_symmetry.space_group_name_H-M   'P 1'
#
loop_
_entity.id
_entity.type
_entity.pdbx_description
1 polymer ?
#
loop_
_entity_poly.entity_id
_entity_poly.type
_entity_poly.pdbx_seq_one_letter_code
_entity_poly.pdbx_strand_id
1 'polypeptide(L)'
;MTQGLSAVDSVLPPHASVKVYGVGPSLHIPTLCAYLESKGKRNSGRIAIVGISGRYPRSRDLEEFWEKICKGKALHTELYDLSYITDGRFPQIPLDRFSLDDYYNAINSTFTTNTKYRYFLDNPGLFNIRFFNLSPRKAIKVDPAHQLFLLTVFKALKTTGYSRRPHTKTEACQFATFVGQIANDWAKIFRLRGSNAFSLTGNQRSFAASRVNYHFK
;
A
#
# COMPACT_ATOMS: atom_id res chain seq x y z
N MET A 1 6.00 -22.52 8.99
CA MET A 1 6.65 -21.19 9.15
C MET A 1 8.16 -21.22 8.88
N THR A 2 8.85 -22.36 8.98
CA THR A 2 10.29 -22.51 8.66
C THR A 2 10.62 -22.60 7.17
N GLN A 3 9.71 -23.09 6.32
CA GLN A 3 9.96 -23.24 4.88
C GLN A 3 10.03 -21.91 4.10
N GLY A 4 9.45 -20.81 4.63
CA GLY A 4 9.51 -19.50 3.97
C GLY A 4 10.87 -18.80 4.12
N LEU A 5 11.62 -19.11 5.19
CA LEU A 5 12.90 -18.47 5.48
C LEU A 5 14.03 -18.99 4.56
N SER A 6 14.03 -20.28 4.21
CA SER A 6 15.06 -20.84 3.32
C SER A 6 14.91 -20.40 1.86
N ALA A 7 13.71 -19.94 1.46
CA ALA A 7 13.44 -19.46 0.11
C ALA A 7 13.89 -18.01 -0.11
N VAL A 8 14.11 -17.23 0.95
CA VAL A 8 14.56 -15.83 0.83
C VAL A 8 16.06 -15.76 0.59
N ASP A 9 16.84 -16.62 1.26
CA ASP A 9 18.30 -16.64 1.12
C ASP A 9 18.77 -17.08 -0.28
N SER A 10 17.97 -17.85 -1.02
CA SER A 10 18.32 -18.32 -2.38
C SER A 10 18.02 -17.32 -3.49
N VAL A 11 17.27 -16.25 -3.22
CA VAL A 11 16.81 -15.27 -4.23
C VAL A 11 17.57 -13.94 -4.14
N LEU A 12 18.33 -13.72 -3.06
CA LEU A 12 19.05 -12.47 -2.85
C LEU A 12 20.34 -12.41 -3.67
N PRO A 13 20.65 -11.27 -4.32
CA PRO A 13 21.93 -11.10 -5.02
C PRO A 13 23.09 -11.24 -4.03
N PRO A 14 24.27 -11.73 -4.47
CA PRO A 14 25.38 -12.12 -3.59
C PRO A 14 25.95 -10.98 -2.71
N HIS A 15 25.62 -9.72 -3.02
CA HIS A 15 26.02 -8.54 -2.26
C HIS A 15 24.96 -8.06 -1.25
N ALA A 16 23.73 -8.56 -1.30
CA ALA A 16 22.65 -8.18 -0.40
C ALA A 16 22.60 -9.13 0.81
N SER A 17 23.20 -8.70 1.93
CA SER A 17 23.09 -9.43 3.20
C SER A 17 21.81 -9.04 3.96
N VAL A 18 20.69 -9.71 3.66
CA VAL A 18 19.46 -9.57 4.46
C VAL A 18 19.57 -10.50 5.67
N LYS A 19 19.70 -9.92 6.86
CA LYS A 19 19.64 -10.69 8.12
C LYS A 19 18.26 -10.51 8.74
N VAL A 20 17.46 -11.59 8.73
CA VAL A 20 16.14 -11.61 9.36
C VAL A 20 16.32 -11.87 10.86
N TYR A 21 16.16 -10.83 11.67
CA TYR A 21 16.16 -10.95 13.13
C TYR A 21 14.72 -11.09 13.63
N GLY A 22 14.19 -12.32 13.63
CA GLY A 22 12.99 -12.73 14.37
C GLY A 22 11.67 -12.01 14.06
N VAL A 23 10.67 -12.74 13.57
CA VAL A 23 9.28 -12.26 13.47
C VAL A 23 8.59 -12.49 14.82
N GLY A 24 8.84 -11.61 15.79
CA GLY A 24 8.18 -11.61 17.11
C GLY A 24 7.10 -10.51 17.20
N PRO A 25 6.04 -10.70 17.99
CA PRO A 25 5.01 -9.68 18.14
C PRO A 25 5.58 -8.49 18.92
N SER A 26 5.41 -7.28 18.37
CA SER A 26 5.68 -5.98 19.04
C SER A 26 7.11 -5.78 19.54
N LEU A 27 8.04 -5.57 18.62
CA LEU A 27 9.32 -4.94 18.94
C LEU A 27 9.09 -3.43 19.12
N HIS A 28 9.10 -2.94 20.36
CA HIS A 28 9.00 -1.52 20.66
C HIS A 28 10.24 -0.80 20.13
N ILE A 29 10.09 0.08 19.13
CA ILE A 29 11.20 0.75 18.43
C ILE A 29 12.21 1.41 19.40
N PRO A 30 11.78 2.19 20.42
CA PRO A 30 12.71 2.77 21.40
C PRO A 30 13.58 1.73 22.11
N THR A 31 13.03 0.56 22.41
CA THR A 31 13.74 -0.54 23.07
C THR A 31 14.78 -1.17 22.14
N LEU A 32 14.47 -1.31 20.85
CA LEU A 32 15.44 -1.76 19.86
C LEU A 32 16.57 -0.73 19.68
N CYS A 33 16.24 0.57 19.61
CA CYS A 33 17.24 1.64 19.50
C CYS A 33 18.20 1.63 20.69
N ALA A 34 17.68 1.60 21.93
CA ALA A 34 18.49 1.51 23.13
C ALA A 34 19.36 0.24 23.18
N TYR A 35 18.82 -0.91 22.74
CA TYR A 35 19.57 -2.15 22.62
C TYR A 35 20.74 -2.03 21.62
N LEU A 36 20.48 -1.49 20.43
CA LEU A 36 21.52 -1.30 19.40
C LEU A 36 22.59 -0.29 19.83
N GLU A 37 22.20 0.74 20.59
CA GLU A 37 23.12 1.69 21.23
C GLU A 37 24.01 1.00 22.26
N SER A 38 23.44 0.20 23.18
CA SER A 38 24.21 -0.56 24.18
C SER A 38 25.21 -1.54 23.56
N LYS A 39 24.95 -2.01 22.34
CA LYS A 39 25.81 -2.94 21.59
C LYS A 39 26.86 -2.24 20.72
N GLY A 40 26.95 -0.90 20.75
CA GLY A 40 27.96 -0.14 20.00
C GLY A 40 27.81 -0.23 18.47
N LYS A 41 26.64 -0.62 17.96
CA LYS A 41 26.41 -0.92 16.53
C LYS A 41 25.79 0.24 15.74
N ARG A 42 25.96 1.49 16.19
CA ARG A 42 25.37 2.67 15.51
C ARG A 42 25.77 2.81 14.04
N ASN A 43 26.97 2.37 13.64
CA ASN A 43 27.56 2.64 12.32
C ASN A 43 27.76 1.41 11.44
N SER A 44 26.89 0.40 11.52
CA SER A 44 26.97 -0.71 10.55
C SER A 44 26.53 -0.34 9.13
N GLY A 45 25.93 0.85 8.93
CA GLY A 45 25.32 1.26 7.66
C GLY A 45 24.10 0.43 7.27
N ARG A 46 23.64 -0.49 8.14
CA ARG A 46 22.51 -1.38 7.87
C ARG A 46 21.19 -0.73 8.25
N ILE A 47 20.18 -0.95 7.43
CA ILE A 47 18.81 -0.46 7.65
C ILE A 47 17.95 -1.64 8.07
N ALA A 48 17.28 -1.52 9.21
CA ALA A 48 16.31 -2.51 9.67
C ALA A 48 14.91 -2.17 9.18
N ILE A 49 14.22 -3.13 8.57
CA ILE A 49 12.79 -3.02 8.28
C ILE A 49 12.05 -3.49 9.54
N VAL A 50 11.55 -2.54 10.32
CA VAL A 50 10.90 -2.82 11.61
C VAL A 50 9.39 -3.08 11.47
N GLY A 51 8.77 -2.66 10.37
CA GLY A 51 7.35 -2.85 10.12
C GLY A 51 7.03 -2.83 8.63
N ILE A 52 6.02 -3.61 8.24
CA ILE A 52 5.54 -3.71 6.87
C ILE A 52 4.02 -3.78 6.86
N SER A 53 3.40 -3.14 5.88
CA SER A 53 1.98 -3.28 5.59
C SER A 53 1.72 -2.92 4.13
N GLY A 54 0.78 -3.60 3.51
CA GLY A 54 0.40 -3.38 2.13
C GLY A 54 -1.00 -3.91 1.84
N ARG A 55 -1.55 -3.47 0.71
CA ARG A 55 -2.72 -4.09 0.08
C ARG A 55 -2.29 -4.55 -1.31
N TYR A 56 -2.73 -5.74 -1.68
CA TYR A 56 -2.30 -6.39 -2.90
C TYR A 56 -3.51 -6.87 -3.69
N PRO A 57 -3.34 -7.19 -4.98
CA PRO A 57 -4.43 -7.69 -5.78
C PRO A 57 -5.06 -8.92 -5.14
N ARG A 58 -6.40 -8.87 -5.00
CA ARG A 58 -7.21 -9.88 -4.31
C ARG A 58 -6.84 -10.17 -2.86
N SER A 59 -5.92 -9.43 -2.23
CA SER A 59 -5.47 -9.71 -0.85
C SER A 59 -5.60 -8.48 0.03
N ARG A 60 -6.29 -8.66 1.16
CA ARG A 60 -6.62 -7.57 2.08
C ARG A 60 -5.42 -7.08 2.89
N ASP A 61 -4.43 -7.95 3.09
CA ASP A 61 -3.22 -7.75 3.90
C ASP A 61 -2.03 -8.57 3.35
N LEU A 62 -0.89 -8.47 4.04
CA LEU A 62 0.36 -9.11 3.65
C LEU A 62 0.29 -10.62 3.87
N GLU A 63 -0.38 -11.06 4.92
CA GLU A 63 -0.56 -12.46 5.29
C GLU A 63 -1.31 -13.22 4.21
N GLU A 64 -2.44 -12.69 3.75
CA GLU A 64 -3.22 -13.28 2.66
C GLU A 64 -2.44 -13.25 1.33
N PHE A 65 -1.67 -12.19 1.08
CA PHE A 65 -0.81 -12.11 -0.11
C PHE A 65 0.28 -13.18 -0.09
N TRP A 66 0.96 -13.35 1.05
CA TRP A 66 2.00 -14.37 1.25
C TRP A 66 1.45 -15.78 1.07
N GLU A 67 0.29 -16.07 1.66
CA GLU A 67 -0.36 -17.38 1.50
C GLU A 67 -0.63 -17.71 0.03
N LYS A 68 -1.08 -16.72 -0.76
CA LYS A 68 -1.35 -16.92 -2.19
C LYS A 68 -0.08 -17.14 -3.00
N ILE A 69 1.00 -16.42 -2.68
CA ILE A 69 2.31 -16.64 -3.32
C ILE A 69 2.81 -18.05 -3.01
N CYS A 70 2.78 -18.48 -1.76
CA CYS A 70 3.21 -19.83 -1.37
C CYS A 70 2.41 -20.93 -2.07
N LYS A 71 1.15 -20.67 -2.40
CA LYS A 71 0.26 -21.58 -3.13
C LYS A 71 0.37 -21.45 -4.66
N GLY A 72 1.24 -20.57 -5.18
CA GLY A 72 1.37 -20.32 -6.63
C GLY A 72 0.09 -19.79 -7.28
N LYS A 73 -0.78 -19.11 -6.51
CA LYS A 73 -2.09 -18.66 -7.02
C LYS A 73 -1.93 -17.45 -7.93
N ALA A 74 -2.53 -17.53 -9.10
CA ALA A 74 -2.68 -16.39 -9.99
C ALA A 74 -3.58 -15.32 -9.34
N LEU A 75 -3.08 -14.08 -9.28
CA LEU A 75 -3.79 -12.94 -8.67
C LEU A 75 -4.45 -12.03 -9.71
N HIS A 76 -4.21 -12.28 -10.99
CA HIS A 76 -4.86 -11.53 -12.05
C HIS A 76 -6.35 -11.86 -12.06
N THR A 77 -7.15 -10.85 -12.35
CA THR A 77 -8.54 -11.02 -12.72
C THR A 77 -8.57 -11.29 -14.22
N GLU A 78 -9.05 -12.48 -14.58
CA GLU A 78 -9.54 -12.74 -15.92
C GLU A 78 -10.99 -12.31 -16.02
N LEU A 79 -11.44 -12.02 -17.24
CA LEU A 79 -12.86 -11.86 -17.60
C LEU A 79 -13.74 -13.09 -17.23
N TYR A 80 -13.12 -14.16 -16.71
CA TYR A 80 -13.74 -15.44 -16.37
C TYR A 80 -13.28 -16.00 -15.00
N ASP A 81 -12.93 -15.16 -14.02
CA ASP A 81 -12.75 -15.67 -12.65
C ASP A 81 -14.09 -16.11 -12.01
N LEU A 82 -14.43 -17.38 -12.22
CA LEU A 82 -15.65 -18.07 -11.78
C LEU A 82 -15.84 -18.14 -10.25
N SER A 83 -14.89 -17.65 -9.45
CA SER A 83 -15.01 -17.65 -7.98
C SER A 83 -16.02 -16.63 -7.43
N TYR A 84 -16.53 -15.72 -8.28
CA TYR A 84 -17.58 -14.74 -7.95
C TYR A 84 -18.89 -14.98 -8.72
N ILE A 85 -19.19 -16.21 -9.15
CA ILE A 85 -20.53 -16.52 -9.66
C ILE A 85 -21.53 -16.46 -8.50
N THR A 86 -22.19 -15.32 -8.38
CA THR A 86 -23.53 -15.22 -7.80
C THR A 86 -24.45 -14.91 -8.98
N ASP A 87 -25.37 -15.82 -9.30
CA ASP A 87 -26.42 -15.68 -10.33
C ASP A 87 -26.02 -15.68 -11.83
N GLY A 88 -25.00 -16.43 -12.23
CA GLY A 88 -24.86 -16.83 -13.64
C GLY A 88 -24.49 -15.70 -14.63
N ARG A 89 -23.90 -14.61 -14.16
CA ARG A 89 -23.33 -13.54 -15.00
C ARG A 89 -21.81 -13.56 -14.93
N PHE A 90 -21.17 -13.41 -16.09
CA PHE A 90 -19.71 -13.41 -16.25
C PHE A 90 -19.03 -12.41 -15.30
N PRO A 91 -17.82 -12.70 -14.78
CA PRO A 91 -17.09 -11.79 -13.92
C PRO A 91 -16.56 -10.61 -14.74
N GLN A 92 -17.32 -9.53 -14.74
CA GLN A 92 -16.95 -8.26 -15.33
C GLN A 92 -15.88 -7.59 -14.44
N ILE A 93 -15.01 -6.75 -15.04
CA ILE A 93 -14.31 -5.71 -14.26
C ILE A 93 -15.34 -5.08 -13.33
N PRO A 94 -15.03 -4.79 -12.05
CA PRO A 94 -15.98 -4.14 -11.18
C PRO A 94 -16.61 -2.96 -11.92
N LEU A 95 -17.93 -3.03 -12.17
CA LEU A 95 -18.68 -2.02 -12.94
C LEU A 95 -18.46 -0.59 -12.41
N ASP A 96 -18.00 -0.50 -11.15
CA ASP A 96 -17.51 0.70 -10.47
C ASP A 96 -16.27 1.37 -11.12
N ARG A 97 -15.61 0.76 -12.11
CA ARG A 97 -14.49 1.40 -12.85
C ARG A 97 -14.87 1.78 -14.27
N PHE A 98 -14.97 0.80 -15.16
CA PHE A 98 -15.34 0.97 -16.57
C PHE A 98 -15.65 -0.39 -17.20
N SER A 99 -16.47 -0.40 -18.25
CA SER A 99 -16.79 -1.60 -19.04
C SER A 99 -15.60 -2.00 -19.92
N LEU A 100 -15.17 -3.27 -19.88
CA LEU A 100 -14.11 -3.73 -20.81
C LEU A 100 -14.57 -3.73 -22.25
N ASP A 101 -15.85 -4.02 -22.50
CA ASP A 101 -16.39 -4.16 -23.84
C ASP A 101 -16.25 -2.85 -24.63
N ASP A 102 -16.28 -1.72 -23.93
CA ASP A 102 -16.12 -0.38 -24.51
C ASP A 102 -14.67 -0.07 -24.92
N TYR A 103 -13.68 -0.75 -24.32
CA TYR A 103 -12.26 -0.40 -24.46
C TYR A 103 -11.37 -1.55 -24.94
N TYR A 104 -11.87 -2.78 -25.08
CA TYR A 104 -11.07 -3.92 -25.53
C TYR A 104 -11.05 -4.01 -27.06
N ASN A 105 -9.85 -4.10 -27.64
CA ASN A 105 -9.67 -4.46 -29.04
C ASN A 105 -8.45 -5.36 -29.18
N ALA A 106 -8.62 -6.54 -29.79
CA ALA A 106 -7.52 -7.48 -30.05
C ALA A 106 -6.45 -6.85 -30.95
N ILE A 107 -6.86 -6.03 -31.91
CA ILE A 107 -5.98 -5.21 -32.73
C ILE A 107 -5.81 -3.89 -31.99
N ASN A 108 -4.61 -3.63 -31.48
CA ASN A 108 -4.34 -2.43 -30.69
C ASN A 108 -4.71 -1.16 -31.48
N SER A 109 -5.83 -0.53 -31.13
CA SER A 109 -6.36 0.65 -31.79
C SER A 109 -6.37 1.85 -30.83
N THR A 110 -6.52 3.06 -31.35
CA THR A 110 -6.53 4.28 -30.53
C THR A 110 -7.59 4.19 -29.43
N PHE A 111 -7.21 4.55 -28.21
CA PHE A 111 -8.07 4.48 -27.01
C PHE A 111 -8.57 3.09 -26.60
N THR A 112 -8.01 2.02 -27.16
CA THR A 112 -8.34 0.64 -26.76
C THR A 112 -7.16 -0.06 -26.06
N THR A 113 -7.45 -1.17 -25.40
CA THR A 113 -6.47 -2.07 -24.77
C THR A 113 -6.56 -3.44 -25.42
N ASN A 114 -5.41 -4.05 -25.70
CA ASN A 114 -5.32 -5.42 -26.23
C ASN A 114 -5.20 -6.49 -25.15
N THR A 115 -5.07 -6.10 -23.87
CA THR A 115 -5.04 -7.03 -22.74
C THR A 115 -6.39 -7.10 -22.01
N LYS A 116 -6.82 -8.33 -21.73
CA LYS A 116 -7.97 -8.65 -20.86
C LYS A 116 -7.58 -8.85 -19.40
N TYR A 117 -6.28 -9.04 -19.13
CA TYR A 117 -5.76 -9.41 -17.81
C TYR A 117 -5.36 -8.18 -17.02
N ARG A 118 -5.82 -8.09 -15.78
CA ARG A 118 -5.53 -6.97 -14.88
C ARG A 118 -5.45 -7.41 -13.43
N TYR A 119 -4.82 -6.59 -12.61
CA TYR A 119 -4.70 -6.82 -11.18
C TYR A 119 -5.43 -5.71 -10.43
N PHE A 120 -6.54 -6.06 -9.78
CA PHE A 120 -7.35 -5.10 -9.04
C PHE A 120 -7.18 -5.25 -7.53
N LEU A 121 -7.08 -4.11 -6.85
CA LEU A 121 -7.28 -4.04 -5.41
C LEU A 121 -8.77 -4.11 -5.12
N ASP A 122 -9.16 -4.95 -4.17
CA ASP A 122 -10.53 -5.01 -3.69
C ASP A 122 -10.86 -3.73 -2.92
N ASN A 123 -12.03 -3.13 -3.17
CA ASN A 123 -12.53 -2.01 -2.38
C ASN A 123 -11.49 -0.88 -2.17
N PRO A 124 -10.94 -0.26 -3.24
CA PRO A 124 -9.89 0.74 -3.14
C PRO A 124 -10.35 2.05 -2.48
N GLY A 125 -11.66 2.32 -2.47
CA GLY A 125 -12.26 3.51 -1.86
C GLY A 125 -12.62 3.37 -0.37
N LEU A 126 -12.44 2.20 0.25
CA LEU A 126 -12.73 2.02 1.68
C LEU A 126 -11.65 2.68 2.53
N PHE A 127 -12.05 3.78 3.19
CA PHE A 127 -11.14 4.58 4.00
C PHE A 127 -11.88 5.26 5.15
N ASN A 128 -11.28 5.24 6.35
CA ASN A 128 -11.86 5.89 7.52
C ASN A 128 -11.48 7.39 7.55
N ILE A 129 -12.30 8.18 6.87
CA ILE A 129 -12.13 9.63 6.72
C ILE A 129 -12.03 10.36 8.07
N ARG A 130 -12.83 9.94 9.06
CA ARG A 130 -12.87 10.57 10.39
C ARG A 130 -11.60 10.31 11.19
N PHE A 131 -11.08 9.09 11.14
CA PHE A 131 -9.83 8.73 11.81
C PHE A 131 -8.66 9.63 11.35
N PHE A 132 -8.64 10.00 10.07
CA PHE A 132 -7.58 10.82 9.48
C PHE A 132 -7.89 12.32 9.42
N ASN A 133 -8.88 12.80 10.18
CA ASN A 133 -9.28 14.22 10.23
C ASN A 133 -9.55 14.83 8.84
N LEU A 134 -10.11 14.05 7.92
CA LEU A 134 -10.54 14.53 6.62
C LEU A 134 -12.03 14.85 6.64
N SER A 135 -12.47 15.90 5.94
CA SER A 135 -13.89 16.15 5.74
C SER A 135 -14.43 15.27 4.60
N PRO A 136 -15.71 14.83 4.63
CA PRO A 136 -16.28 14.01 3.56
C PRO A 136 -16.15 14.66 2.17
N ARG A 137 -16.40 15.98 2.08
CA ARG A 137 -16.26 16.75 0.83
C ARG A 137 -14.83 16.74 0.29
N LYS A 138 -13.82 16.79 1.18
CA LYS A 138 -12.42 16.72 0.79
C LYS A 138 -12.03 15.30 0.39
N ALA A 139 -12.45 14.29 1.16
CA ALA A 139 -12.10 12.89 0.95
C ALA A 139 -12.46 12.39 -0.45
N ILE A 140 -13.63 12.75 -0.97
CA ILE A 140 -14.06 12.40 -2.35
C ILE A 140 -13.04 12.87 -3.40
N LYS A 141 -12.37 14.00 -3.16
CA LYS A 141 -11.37 14.58 -4.08
C LYS A 141 -9.96 14.05 -3.85
N VAL A 142 -9.69 13.36 -2.73
CA VAL A 142 -8.39 12.77 -2.44
C VAL A 142 -8.22 11.49 -3.26
N ASP A 143 -7.08 11.36 -3.93
CA ASP A 143 -6.70 10.15 -4.66
C ASP A 143 -6.80 8.91 -3.73
N PRO A 144 -7.54 7.84 -4.13
CA PRO A 144 -7.57 6.58 -3.39
C PRO A 144 -6.17 6.03 -3.09
N ALA A 145 -5.16 6.27 -3.95
CA ALA A 145 -3.79 5.89 -3.68
C ALA A 145 -3.22 6.59 -2.43
N HIS A 146 -3.50 7.88 -2.25
CA HIS A 146 -3.10 8.62 -1.04
C HIS A 146 -3.83 8.12 0.21
N GLN A 147 -5.11 7.78 0.09
CA GLN A 147 -5.91 7.23 1.19
C GLN A 147 -5.39 5.87 1.64
N LEU A 148 -5.17 4.97 0.67
CA LEU A 148 -4.60 3.65 0.91
C LEU A 148 -3.20 3.74 1.51
N PHE A 149 -2.35 4.64 0.99
CA PHE A 149 -1.02 4.88 1.54
C PHE A 149 -1.06 5.32 3.01
N LEU A 150 -1.97 6.23 3.35
CA LEU A 150 -2.10 6.70 4.73
C LEU A 150 -2.56 5.57 5.67
N LEU A 151 -3.46 4.70 5.19
CA LEU A 151 -3.92 3.52 5.93
C LEU A 151 -2.82 2.46 6.10
N THR A 152 -2.00 2.20 5.07
CA THR A 152 -0.91 1.23 5.17
C THR A 152 0.20 1.74 6.08
N VAL A 153 0.52 3.03 6.06
CA VAL A 153 1.46 3.64 7.01
C VAL A 153 0.95 3.48 8.44
N PHE A 154 -0.32 3.77 8.71
CA PHE A 154 -0.90 3.53 10.04
C PHE A 154 -0.74 2.07 10.50
N LYS A 155 -1.08 1.11 9.64
CA LYS A 155 -0.96 -0.31 9.97
C LYS A 155 0.50 -0.72 10.22
N ALA A 156 1.44 -0.24 9.42
CA ALA A 156 2.86 -0.51 9.58
C ALA A 156 3.43 0.10 10.87
N LEU A 157 3.00 1.32 11.23
CA LEU A 157 3.37 1.93 12.51
C LEU A 157 2.73 1.21 13.70
N LYS A 158 1.52 0.68 13.53
CA LYS A 158 0.87 -0.10 14.59
C LYS A 158 1.61 -1.41 14.87
N THR A 159 2.12 -2.09 13.84
CA THR A 159 2.86 -3.36 14.03
C THR A 159 4.20 -3.15 14.74
N THR A 160 4.80 -1.95 14.62
CA THR A 160 6.03 -1.58 15.34
C THR A 160 5.80 -1.10 16.77
N GLY A 161 4.55 -1.06 17.23
CA GLY A 161 4.22 -0.51 18.55
C GLY A 161 4.38 1.00 18.64
N TYR A 162 4.43 1.73 17.52
CA TYR A 162 4.48 3.18 17.53
C TYR A 162 3.20 3.76 18.13
N SER A 163 3.35 4.62 19.14
CA SER A 163 2.25 5.36 19.77
C SER A 163 2.37 6.84 19.48
N ARG A 164 1.23 7.51 19.21
CA ARG A 164 1.17 8.95 18.90
C ARG A 164 1.50 9.86 20.10
N ARG A 165 1.80 9.29 21.28
CA ARG A 165 2.19 10.07 22.45
C ARG A 165 3.72 10.18 22.49
N PRO A 166 4.28 11.39 22.65
CA PRO A 166 5.72 11.56 22.73
C PRO A 166 6.24 10.85 24.00
N HIS A 167 7.11 9.87 23.81
CA HIS A 167 8.01 9.44 24.88
C HIS A 167 9.02 10.57 25.09
N THR A 168 8.68 11.51 25.96
CA THR A 168 9.50 12.67 26.38
C THR A 168 9.85 13.69 25.28
N LYS A 169 9.88 14.98 25.65
CA LYS A 169 10.20 16.11 24.75
C LYS A 169 11.62 16.04 24.14
N THR A 170 12.45 15.13 24.62
CA THR A 170 13.87 14.98 24.28
C THR A 170 14.14 14.04 23.11
N GLU A 171 13.16 13.23 22.68
CA GLU A 171 13.30 12.31 21.54
C GLU A 171 12.18 12.56 20.52
N ALA A 172 12.20 13.74 19.88
CA ALA A 172 11.43 13.92 18.66
C ALA A 172 12.03 12.98 17.61
N CYS A 173 11.45 11.78 17.45
CA CYS A 173 11.81 10.89 16.36
C CYS A 173 11.68 11.66 15.05
N GLN A 174 12.80 11.87 14.37
CA GLN A 174 12.84 12.50 13.07
C GLN A 174 12.34 11.49 12.04
N PHE A 175 11.06 11.60 11.66
CA PHE A 175 10.49 10.78 10.60
C PHE A 175 10.63 11.48 9.24
N ALA A 176 11.11 10.72 8.25
CA ALA A 176 11.06 11.09 6.85
C ALA A 176 10.19 10.09 6.09
N THR A 177 9.33 10.61 5.22
CA THR A 177 8.44 9.79 4.39
C THR A 177 8.87 9.88 2.93
N PHE A 178 9.14 8.73 2.32
CA PHE A 178 9.45 8.59 0.91
C PHE A 178 8.36 7.77 0.23
N VAL A 179 7.86 8.24 -0.92
CA VAL A 179 6.76 7.58 -1.65
C VAL A 179 6.99 7.72 -3.15
N GLY A 180 6.81 6.62 -3.87
CA GLY A 180 6.82 6.57 -5.32
C GLY A 180 5.40 6.47 -5.87
N GLN A 181 5.01 7.37 -6.76
CA GLN A 181 3.73 7.31 -7.46
C GLN A 181 3.91 7.79 -8.90
N ILE A 182 3.51 6.95 -9.86
CA ILE A 182 3.57 7.25 -11.29
C ILE A 182 2.19 7.71 -11.78
N ALA A 183 1.18 6.87 -11.57
CA ALA A 183 -0.18 7.16 -12.02
C ALA A 183 -0.80 8.32 -11.23
N ASN A 184 -1.64 9.12 -11.90
CA ASN A 184 -2.45 10.17 -11.28
C ASN A 184 -3.78 10.29 -12.02
N ASP A 185 -4.48 9.16 -12.12
CA ASP A 185 -5.69 9.06 -12.94
C ASP A 185 -6.88 9.74 -12.26
N TRP A 186 -6.88 9.81 -10.92
CA TRP A 186 -7.90 10.52 -10.16
C TRP A 186 -7.93 12.03 -10.47
N ALA A 187 -6.76 12.65 -10.67
CA ALA A 187 -6.68 14.02 -11.18
C ALA A 187 -7.32 14.17 -12.56
N LYS A 188 -7.13 13.21 -13.47
CA LYS A 188 -7.71 13.26 -14.82
C LYS A 188 -9.23 13.18 -14.75
N ILE A 189 -9.77 12.30 -13.92
CA ILE A 189 -11.23 12.16 -13.73
C ILE A 189 -11.85 13.47 -13.25
N PHE A 190 -11.24 14.16 -12.28
CA PHE A 190 -11.79 15.45 -11.80
C PHE A 190 -11.50 16.65 -12.68
N ARG A 191 -10.54 16.56 -13.61
CA ARG A 191 -10.44 17.54 -14.69
C ARG A 191 -11.66 17.44 -15.62
N LEU A 192 -12.13 16.22 -15.91
CA LEU A 192 -13.30 15.99 -16.77
C LEU A 192 -14.64 16.24 -16.06
N ARG A 193 -14.77 15.83 -14.79
CA ARG A 193 -16.04 15.93 -14.02
C ARG A 193 -16.22 17.23 -13.23
N GLY A 194 -15.26 18.15 -13.30
CA GLY A 194 -15.28 19.39 -12.54
C GLY A 194 -14.38 19.37 -11.31
N SER A 195 -13.56 20.41 -11.21
CA SER A 195 -12.58 20.62 -10.16
C SER A 195 -13.06 21.63 -9.12
N ASN A 196 -12.53 21.52 -7.89
CA ASN A 196 -12.79 22.47 -6.82
C ASN A 196 -11.49 22.75 -6.04
N ALA A 197 -11.59 23.55 -4.98
CA ALA A 197 -10.44 23.90 -4.14
C ALA A 197 -9.69 22.68 -3.54
N PHE A 198 -10.34 21.52 -3.41
CA PHE A 198 -9.71 20.31 -2.88
C PHE A 198 -9.03 19.46 -3.97
N SER A 199 -9.27 19.71 -5.26
CA SER A 199 -8.70 18.93 -6.36
C SER A 199 -7.17 18.95 -6.34
N LEU A 200 -6.56 20.13 -6.13
CA LEU A 200 -5.10 20.27 -6.12
C LEU A 200 -4.47 19.47 -4.97
N THR A 201 -4.89 19.77 -3.73
CA THR A 201 -4.35 19.11 -2.55
C THR A 201 -4.68 17.61 -2.54
N GLY A 202 -5.82 17.21 -3.09
CA GLY A 202 -6.30 15.83 -3.16
C GLY A 202 -5.44 14.91 -4.03
N ASN A 203 -4.90 15.44 -5.13
CA ASN A 203 -4.31 14.63 -6.20
C ASN A 203 -2.83 14.90 -6.47
N GLN A 204 -2.27 15.99 -5.96
CA GLN A 204 -0.86 16.29 -6.19
C GLN A 204 0.03 15.32 -5.39
N ARG A 205 0.95 14.65 -6.10
CA ARG A 205 1.76 13.52 -5.57
C ARG A 205 2.56 13.86 -4.31
N SER A 206 3.07 15.09 -4.21
CA SER A 206 3.81 15.54 -3.03
C SER A 206 2.98 15.43 -1.74
N PHE A 207 1.66 15.60 -1.84
CA PHE A 207 0.78 15.51 -0.69
C PHE A 207 0.57 14.07 -0.19
N ALA A 208 1.00 13.03 -0.92
CA ALA A 208 1.00 11.67 -0.39
C ALA A 208 1.90 11.58 0.85
N ALA A 209 3.16 11.98 0.72
CA ALA A 209 4.12 12.02 1.82
C ALA A 209 3.80 13.12 2.83
N SER A 210 3.41 14.32 2.38
CA SER A 210 3.11 15.42 3.31
C SER A 210 1.93 15.12 4.24
N ARG A 211 0.94 14.32 3.80
CA ARG A 211 -0.18 13.89 4.66
C ARG A 211 0.27 13.01 5.81
N VAL A 212 1.19 12.07 5.54
CA VAL A 212 1.80 11.23 6.57
C VAL A 212 2.52 12.11 7.59
N ASN A 213 3.40 12.98 7.11
CA ASN A 213 4.17 13.90 7.95
C ASN A 213 3.30 14.89 8.72
N TYR A 214 2.09 15.20 8.24
CA TYR A 214 1.14 16.07 8.95
C TYR A 214 0.35 15.30 10.01
N HIS A 215 -0.04 14.05 9.72
CA HIS A 215 -0.94 13.28 10.58
C HIS A 215 -0.22 12.56 11.73
N PHE A 216 1.03 12.12 11.52
CA PHE A 216 1.80 11.32 12.47
C PHE A 216 2.90 12.09 13.22
N LYS A 217 2.78 13.43 13.28
CA LYS A 217 3.62 14.26 14.14
C LYS A 217 3.46 13.94 15.62
#